data_AF-A0A2D7TPT3-F1
#
_entry.id   AF-A0A2D7TPT3-F1
#
_cell.length_a   1.000
_cell.length_b   1.000
_cell.length_c   1.000
_cell.angle_alpha   90.00
_cell.angle_beta   90.00
_cell.angle_gamma   90.00
#
_symmetry.space_group_name_H-M   'P 1'
#
loop_
_entity.id
_entity.type
_entity.pdbx_description
1 polymer ?
#
loop_
_entity_poly.entity_id
_entity_poly.type
_entity_poly.pdbx_seq_one_letter_code
_entity_poly.pdbx_strand_id
1 'polypeptide(L)'
;MERGKQLRIVAQIMIFVLGVWALFAGVVALFGYTFYFPFRFTQSLEDIPLHRYQLVRVSVFLTFAYLAIRHFLFGTQKLYPVQFLDLYLKFLVGSGPLIYYQHGITEYGEYAVLGFFLVAAILSHLLSTPDYRKIFFKR
;
A
#
# COMPACT_ATOMS: atom_id res chain seq x y z
N MET A 1 -1.90 23.48 16.15
CA MET A 1 -2.92 23.37 15.07
C MET A 1 -2.30 23.28 13.67
N GLU A 2 -1.23 24.02 13.39
CA GLU A 2 -0.60 24.07 12.05
C GLU A 2 0.14 22.79 11.61
N ARG A 3 0.91 22.15 12.50
CA ARG A 3 1.66 20.90 12.19
C ARG A 3 0.77 19.74 11.74
N GLY A 4 -0.41 19.58 12.35
CA GLY A 4 -1.37 18.54 11.95
C GLY A 4 -1.95 18.77 10.55
N LYS A 5 -2.14 20.03 10.16
CA LYS A 5 -2.60 20.39 8.81
C LYS A 5 -1.51 20.11 7.76
N GLN A 6 -0.25 20.42 8.06
CA GLN A 6 0.88 20.13 7.17
C GLN A 6 1.06 18.62 6.95
N LEU A 7 1.06 17.82 8.03
CA LEU A 7 1.20 16.37 7.96
C LEU A 7 0.08 15.71 7.13
N ARG A 8 -1.14 16.25 7.23
CA ARG A 8 -2.27 15.81 6.42
C ARG A 8 -2.06 16.06 4.93
N ILE A 9 -1.62 17.26 4.56
CA ILE A 9 -1.35 17.61 3.16
C ILE A 9 -0.27 16.67 2.60
N VAL A 10 0.79 16.43 3.37
CA VAL A 10 1.85 15.48 3.01
C VAL A 10 1.28 14.07 2.77
N ALA A 11 0.46 13.56 3.68
CA ALA A 11 -0.14 12.23 3.53
C ALA A 11 -1.07 12.13 2.31
N GLN A 12 -1.86 13.18 2.02
CA GLN A 12 -2.72 13.24 0.84
C GLN A 12 -1.92 13.28 -0.46
N ILE A 13 -0.87 14.10 -0.52
CA ILE A 13 0.05 14.16 -1.68
C ILE A 13 0.69 12.81 -1.89
N MET A 14 1.18 12.17 -0.83
CA MET A 14 1.80 10.86 -0.93
C MET A 14 0.83 9.80 -1.48
N ILE A 15 -0.41 9.74 -0.99
CA ILE A 15 -1.42 8.81 -1.52
C ILE A 15 -1.71 9.12 -2.99
N PHE A 16 -1.81 10.39 -3.36
CA PHE A 16 -2.03 10.79 -4.75
C PHE A 16 -0.88 10.35 -5.66
N VAL A 17 0.37 10.61 -5.26
CA VAL A 17 1.57 10.18 -6.00
C VAL A 17 1.63 8.66 -6.12
N LEU A 18 1.35 7.93 -5.04
CA LEU A 18 1.27 6.46 -5.08
C LEU A 18 0.16 5.95 -5.99
N GLY A 19 -0.99 6.62 -6.01
CA GLY A 19 -2.09 6.31 -6.90
C GLY A 19 -1.71 6.50 -8.38
N VAL A 20 -1.07 7.63 -8.71
CA VAL A 20 -0.57 7.88 -10.06
C VAL A 20 0.51 6.87 -10.46
N TRP A 21 1.43 6.57 -9.55
CA TRP A 21 2.47 5.56 -9.76
C TRP A 21 1.88 4.18 -10.01
N ALA A 22 0.91 3.74 -9.20
CA ALA A 22 0.25 2.45 -9.35
C ALA A 22 -0.58 2.36 -10.64
N LEU A 23 -1.26 3.45 -11.02
CA LEU A 23 -1.97 3.52 -12.28
C LEU A 23 -1.00 3.36 -13.46
N PHE A 24 0.10 4.10 -13.45
CA PHE A 24 1.13 4.00 -14.49
C PHE A 24 1.71 2.58 -14.56
N ALA A 25 2.12 2.01 -13.42
CA ALA A 25 2.66 0.65 -13.35
C ALA A 25 1.67 -0.40 -13.88
N GLY A 26 0.39 -0.26 -13.52
CA GLY A 26 -0.68 -1.15 -13.99
C GLY A 26 -0.92 -1.03 -15.48
N VAL A 27 -0.99 0.19 -16.03
CA VAL A 27 -1.15 0.40 -17.48
C VAL A 27 0.01 -0.20 -18.26
N VAL A 28 1.25 0.04 -17.82
CA VAL A 28 2.46 -0.50 -18.44
C VAL A 28 2.46 -2.04 -18.42
N ALA A 29 2.03 -2.65 -17.31
CA ALA A 29 1.88 -4.11 -17.17
C ALA A 29 0.90 -4.71 -18.20
N LEU A 30 -0.17 -4.00 -18.56
CA LEU A 30 -1.13 -4.45 -19.56
C LEU A 30 -0.55 -4.48 -20.99
N PHE A 31 0.54 -3.76 -21.24
CA PHE A 31 1.26 -3.77 -22.52
C PHE A 31 2.44 -4.76 -22.54
N GLY A 32 2.57 -5.63 -21.53
CA GLY A 32 3.64 -6.62 -21.44
C GLY A 32 4.98 -6.06 -20.95
N TYR A 33 5.01 -4.79 -20.51
CA TYR A 33 6.17 -4.18 -19.90
C TYR A 33 6.09 -4.24 -18.38
N THR A 34 7.23 -4.12 -17.73
CA THR A 34 7.31 -4.15 -16.29
C THR A 34 7.79 -2.80 -15.78
N PHE A 35 7.07 -2.25 -14.80
CA PHE A 35 7.50 -1.08 -14.05
C PHE A 35 7.30 -1.31 -12.56
N TYR A 36 8.40 -1.31 -11.78
CA TYR A 36 8.36 -1.58 -10.35
C TYR A 36 9.16 -0.55 -9.54
N PHE A 37 8.74 -0.41 -8.28
CA PHE A 37 9.20 0.66 -7.40
C PHE A 37 10.68 0.47 -7.03
N PRO A 38 11.51 1.53 -6.90
CA PRO A 38 11.14 2.94 -7.00
C PRO A 38 10.91 3.40 -8.45
N PHE A 39 11.85 3.15 -9.37
CA PHE A 39 11.75 3.56 -10.77
C PHE A 39 12.56 2.61 -11.66
N ARG A 40 12.17 1.33 -11.69
CA ARG A 40 12.79 0.32 -12.55
C ARG A 40 11.81 -0.03 -13.66
N PHE A 41 12.25 0.16 -14.90
CA PHE A 41 11.51 -0.23 -16.10
C PHE A 41 12.26 -1.36 -16.79
N THR A 42 11.53 -2.38 -17.20
CA THR A 42 12.09 -3.47 -18.00
C THR A 42 11.08 -4.00 -19.01
N GLN A 43 11.60 -4.56 -20.10
CA GLN A 43 10.86 -5.09 -21.25
C GLN A 43 10.39 -6.53 -21.05
N SER A 44 10.77 -7.19 -19.95
CA SER A 44 10.33 -8.54 -19.62
C SER A 44 9.48 -8.58 -18.34
N LEU A 45 8.44 -9.42 -18.35
CA LEU A 45 7.64 -9.74 -17.16
C LEU A 45 8.41 -10.60 -16.16
N GLU A 46 9.41 -11.35 -16.62
CA GLU A 46 10.22 -12.26 -15.79
C GLU A 46 11.22 -11.53 -14.89
N ASP A 47 11.43 -10.24 -15.13
CA ASP A 47 12.48 -9.46 -14.47
C ASP A 47 12.04 -8.87 -13.11
N ILE A 48 10.75 -8.93 -12.75
CA ILE A 48 10.36 -8.55 -11.38
C ILE A 48 10.78 -9.67 -10.44
N PRO A 49 11.56 -9.36 -9.39
CA PRO A 49 11.91 -10.33 -8.37
C PRO A 49 10.68 -11.01 -7.76
N LEU A 50 10.72 -12.35 -7.65
CA LEU A 50 9.59 -13.17 -7.22
C LEU A 50 9.02 -12.75 -5.86
N HIS A 51 9.90 -12.39 -4.91
CA HIS A 51 9.49 -11.95 -3.57
C HIS A 51 8.60 -10.70 -3.61
N ARG A 52 8.73 -9.85 -4.63
CA ARG A 52 7.88 -8.65 -4.81
C ARG A 52 6.48 -9.02 -5.31
N TYR A 53 6.37 -9.98 -6.23
CA TYR A 53 5.07 -10.53 -6.64
C TYR A 53 4.38 -11.21 -5.46
N GLN A 54 5.12 -12.04 -4.73
CA GLN A 54 4.59 -12.73 -3.56
C GLN A 54 4.14 -11.73 -2.49
N LEU A 55 4.90 -10.65 -2.28
CA LEU A 55 4.54 -9.60 -1.36
C LEU A 55 3.20 -8.96 -1.71
N VAL A 56 3.01 -8.51 -2.95
CA VAL A 56 1.73 -7.94 -3.40
C VAL A 56 0.59 -8.96 -3.25
N ARG A 57 0.81 -10.20 -3.70
CA ARG A 57 -0.20 -11.28 -3.64
C ARG A 57 -0.65 -11.57 -2.20
N VAL A 58 0.31 -11.79 -1.30
CA VAL A 58 0.04 -12.09 0.12
C VAL A 58 -0.67 -10.91 0.78
N SER A 59 -0.25 -9.68 0.50
CA SER A 59 -0.87 -8.46 1.03
C SER A 59 -2.34 -8.35 0.62
N VAL A 60 -2.65 -8.61 -0.65
CA VAL A 60 -4.03 -8.63 -1.16
C VAL A 60 -4.85 -9.72 -0.45
N PHE A 61 -4.31 -10.92 -0.31
CA PHE A 61 -5.01 -12.03 0.36
C PHE A 61 -5.27 -11.76 1.84
N LEU A 62 -4.31 -11.21 2.58
CA LEU A 62 -4.49 -10.84 3.97
C LEU A 62 -5.52 -9.71 4.14
N THR A 63 -5.48 -8.71 3.25
CA THR A 63 -6.46 -7.62 3.22
C THR A 63 -7.86 -8.17 2.98
N PHE A 64 -8.01 -9.03 1.97
CA PHE A 64 -9.28 -9.68 1.67
C PHE A 64 -9.78 -10.53 2.84
N ALA A 65 -8.92 -11.38 3.42
CA ALA A 65 -9.26 -12.24 4.55
C ALA A 65 -9.73 -11.42 5.75
N TYR A 66 -9.04 -10.33 6.09
CA TYR A 66 -9.45 -9.42 7.15
C TYR A 66 -10.83 -8.81 6.88
N LEU A 67 -11.08 -8.33 5.66
CA LEU A 67 -12.35 -7.72 5.30
C LEU A 67 -13.50 -8.74 5.28
N ALA A 68 -13.25 -9.96 4.82
CA ALA A 68 -14.22 -11.05 4.86
C ALA A 68 -14.58 -11.41 6.30
N ILE A 69 -13.58 -11.65 7.16
CA ILE A 69 -13.78 -11.93 8.59
C ILE A 69 -14.55 -10.76 9.23
N ARG A 70 -14.15 -9.53 8.95
CA ARG A 70 -14.82 -8.34 9.51
C ARG A 70 -16.29 -8.26 9.07
N HIS A 71 -16.57 -8.57 7.80
CA HIS A 71 -17.93 -8.57 7.26
C HIS A 71 -18.83 -9.58 7.99
N PHE A 72 -18.34 -10.81 8.20
CA PHE A 72 -19.12 -11.85 8.87
C PHE A 72 -19.28 -11.64 10.38
N LEU A 73 -18.25 -11.10 11.06
CA LEU A 73 -18.29 -10.93 12.52
C LEU A 73 -18.91 -9.60 12.97
N PHE A 74 -18.72 -8.52 12.21
CA PHE A 74 -19.08 -7.14 12.62
C PHE A 74 -20.06 -6.45 11.65
N GLY A 75 -20.55 -7.16 10.63
CA GLY A 75 -21.54 -6.68 9.67
C GLY A 75 -21.01 -5.68 8.64
N THR A 76 -21.93 -5.04 7.92
CA THR A 76 -21.66 -4.16 6.77
C THR A 76 -21.32 -2.72 7.16
N GLN A 77 -20.27 -2.53 7.95
CA GLN A 77 -19.76 -1.18 8.22
C GLN A 77 -19.09 -0.59 6.96
N LYS A 78 -19.44 0.66 6.62
CA LYS A 78 -18.80 1.37 5.50
C LYS A 78 -17.29 1.53 5.77
N LEU A 79 -16.46 1.10 4.83
CA LEU A 79 -15.02 1.32 4.83
C LEU A 79 -14.70 2.43 3.83
N TYR A 80 -13.98 3.47 4.27
CA TYR A 80 -13.50 4.51 3.36
C TYR A 80 -12.32 4.01 2.53
N PRO A 81 -12.12 4.50 1.29
CA PRO A 81 -10.99 4.08 0.45
C PRO A 81 -9.62 4.22 1.12
N VAL A 82 -9.40 5.29 1.91
CA VAL A 82 -8.15 5.48 2.65
C VAL A 82 -7.94 4.44 3.76
N GLN A 83 -9.01 3.92 4.36
CA GLN A 83 -8.93 2.87 5.37
C GLN A 83 -8.60 1.52 4.74
N PHE A 84 -9.11 1.26 3.53
CA PHE A 84 -8.69 0.11 2.74
C PHE A 84 -7.20 0.19 2.42
N LEU A 85 -6.73 1.35 1.95
CA LEU A 85 -5.32 1.56 1.61
C LEU A 85 -4.40 1.41 2.84
N ASP A 86 -4.79 1.97 3.99
CA ASP A 86 -4.07 1.80 5.26
C ASP A 86 -3.96 0.32 5.66
N LEU A 87 -5.06 -0.41 5.57
CA LEU A 87 -5.08 -1.84 5.88
C LEU A 87 -4.17 -2.63 4.93
N TYR A 88 -4.26 -2.38 3.63
CA TYR A 88 -3.41 -3.02 2.63
C TYR A 88 -1.93 -2.76 2.88
N LEU A 89 -1.55 -1.50 3.11
CA LEU A 89 -0.16 -1.11 3.37
C LEU A 89 0.39 -1.76 4.66
N LYS A 90 -0.44 -1.89 5.71
CA LYS A 90 -0.05 -2.60 6.93
C LYS A 90 0.20 -4.08 6.70
N PHE A 91 -0.63 -4.76 5.91
CA PHE A 91 -0.39 -6.16 5.57
C PHE A 91 0.83 -6.33 4.66
N LEU A 92 1.07 -5.38 3.75
CA LEU A 92 2.28 -5.35 2.94
C LEU A 92 3.53 -5.22 3.81
N VAL A 93 3.56 -4.24 4.69
CA VAL A 93 4.72 -4.02 5.56
C VAL A 93 4.87 -5.12 6.60
N GLY A 94 3.77 -5.69 7.11
CA GLY A 94 3.80 -6.78 8.08
C GLY A 94 4.23 -8.12 7.49
N SER A 95 3.83 -8.43 6.25
CA SER A 95 4.20 -9.68 5.58
C SER A 95 5.57 -9.62 4.89
N GLY A 96 6.04 -8.42 4.53
CA GLY A 96 7.34 -8.21 3.87
C GLY A 96 8.54 -8.86 4.56
N PRO A 97 8.77 -8.63 5.88
CA PRO A 97 9.92 -9.22 6.57
C PRO A 97 9.90 -10.75 6.55
N LEU A 98 8.73 -11.37 6.69
CA LEU A 98 8.58 -12.82 6.64
C LEU A 98 8.89 -13.36 5.24
N ILE A 99 8.39 -12.71 4.19
CA ILE A 99 8.63 -13.12 2.80
C ILE A 99 10.11 -12.92 2.44
N TYR A 100 10.72 -11.82 2.87
CA TYR A 100 12.14 -11.52 2.62
C TYR A 100 13.03 -12.55 3.31
N TYR A 101 12.71 -12.92 4.55
CA TYR A 101 13.39 -13.99 5.27
C TYR A 101 13.28 -15.34 4.53
N GLN A 102 12.09 -15.71 4.05
CA GLN A 102 11.88 -16.95 3.28
C GLN A 102 12.66 -17.01 1.98
N HIS A 103 12.90 -15.85 1.33
CA HIS A 103 13.63 -15.75 0.07
C HIS A 103 15.12 -15.44 0.27
N GLY A 104 15.60 -15.32 1.51
CA GLY A 104 17.00 -15.01 1.81
C GLY A 104 17.44 -13.61 1.35
N ILE A 105 16.52 -12.65 1.29
CA ILE A 105 16.81 -11.28 0.82
C ILE A 105 17.66 -10.55 1.86
N THR A 106 18.85 -10.12 1.45
CA THR A 106 19.79 -9.35 2.29
C THR A 106 20.07 -7.94 1.75
N GLU A 107 19.51 -7.62 0.58
CA GLU A 107 19.76 -6.36 -0.11
C GLU A 107 19.10 -5.18 0.61
N TYR A 108 19.90 -4.20 1.03
CA TYR A 108 19.41 -2.97 1.68
C TYR A 108 18.37 -2.22 0.85
N GLY A 109 18.45 -2.29 -0.49
CA GLY A 109 17.47 -1.67 -1.39
C GLY A 109 16.05 -2.20 -1.19
N GLU A 110 15.89 -3.50 -0.98
CA GLU A 110 14.58 -4.13 -0.76
C GLU A 110 13.96 -3.71 0.58
N TYR A 111 14.80 -3.59 1.62
CA TYR A 111 14.38 -3.08 2.92
C TYR A 111 14.09 -1.58 2.89
N ALA A 112 14.78 -0.80 2.07
CA ALA A 112 14.45 0.61 1.86
C ALA A 112 13.08 0.78 1.19
N VAL A 113 12.76 -0.07 0.20
CA VAL A 113 11.41 -0.11 -0.40
C VAL A 113 10.35 -0.46 0.64
N LEU A 114 10.60 -1.47 1.47
CA LEU A 114 9.68 -1.86 2.54
C LEU A 114 9.51 -0.74 3.58
N GLY A 115 10.60 -0.06 3.94
CA GLY A 115 10.60 1.10 4.84
C GLY A 115 9.84 2.29 4.27
N PHE A 116 9.92 2.54 2.97
CA PHE A 116 9.10 3.53 2.30
C PHE A 116 7.60 3.21 2.44
N PHE A 117 7.20 1.95 2.23
CA PHE A 117 5.81 1.54 2.43
C PHE A 117 5.39 1.57 3.91
N LEU A 118 6.31 1.40 4.87
CA LEU A 118 6.04 1.61 6.30
C LEU A 118 5.69 3.07 6.58
N VAL A 119 6.45 4.02 6.03
CA VAL A 119 6.12 5.45 6.13
C VAL A 119 4.75 5.72 5.51
N ALA A 120 4.47 5.12 4.35
CA ALA A 120 3.17 5.24 3.71
C ALA A 120 2.02 4.68 4.57
N ALA A 121 2.22 3.51 5.20
CA ALA A 121 1.26 2.91 6.12
C ALA A 121 0.98 3.86 7.29
N ILE A 122 2.01 4.41 7.93
CA ILE A 122 1.85 5.36 9.06
C ILE A 122 1.06 6.59 8.61
N LEU A 123 1.44 7.22 7.49
CA LEU A 123 0.76 8.42 6.99
C LEU A 123 -0.70 8.14 6.61
N SER A 124 -0.98 6.98 6.00
CA SER A 124 -2.35 6.57 5.68
C SER A 124 -3.18 6.28 6.95
N HIS A 125 -2.57 5.71 7.99
CA HIS A 125 -3.23 5.49 9.27
C HIS A 125 -3.69 6.79 9.94
N LEU A 126 -2.84 7.82 9.88
CA LEU A 126 -3.17 9.15 10.39
C LEU A 126 -4.37 9.78 9.66
N LEU A 127 -4.54 9.49 8.35
CA LEU A 127 -5.71 9.92 7.59
C LEU A 127 -6.96 9.06 7.85
N SER A 128 -6.78 7.83 8.31
CA SER A 128 -7.83 6.83 8.52
C SER A 128 -8.63 7.03 9.83
N THR A 129 -8.11 7.82 10.77
CA THR A 129 -8.67 7.97 12.13
C THR A 129 -9.94 8.86 12.19
N PRO A 130 -10.83 8.64 13.18
CA PRO A 130 -12.17 9.23 13.29
C PRO A 130 -12.32 10.75 13.23
N ASP A 131 -11.35 11.55 13.64
CA ASP A 131 -11.49 13.02 13.68
C ASP A 131 -11.58 13.66 12.29
N TYR A 132 -11.19 12.92 11.25
CA TYR A 132 -11.18 13.38 9.86
C TYR A 132 -12.48 13.05 9.08
N ARG A 133 -13.47 12.44 9.75
CA ARG A 133 -14.81 12.05 9.23
C ARG A 133 -15.62 13.20 8.61
N LYS A 134 -15.32 14.47 8.90
CA LYS A 134 -16.19 15.61 8.60
C LYS A 134 -16.01 16.28 7.23
N ILE A 135 -15.07 15.85 6.38
CA ILE A 135 -14.69 16.64 5.18
C ILE A 135 -15.14 16.01 3.85
N PHE A 136 -15.28 14.68 3.75
CA PHE A 136 -15.73 14.04 2.50
C PHE A 136 -17.23 13.73 2.45
N PHE A 137 -17.95 13.85 3.56
CA PHE A 137 -19.41 13.67 3.62
C PHE A 137 -20.08 14.87 4.30
N LYS A 138 -19.77 16.07 3.83
CA LYS A 138 -20.73 17.18 3.90
C LYS A 138 -21.66 17.01 2.69
N ARG A 139 -22.72 16.21 2.86
CA ARG A 139 -23.95 16.34 2.08
C ARG A 139 -25.02 16.81 3.04
#